data_AF-Q5PYH4-F1
#
_entry.id   AF-Q5PYH4-F1
#
_cell.length_a   1.000
_cell.length_b   1.000
_cell.length_c   1.000
_cell.angle_alpha   90.00
_cell.angle_beta   90.00
_cell.angle_gamma   90.00
#
_symmetry.space_group_name_H-M   'P 1'
#
loop_
_entity.id
_entity.type
_entity.pdbx_description
1 polymer ?
#
loop_
_entity_poly.entity_id
_entity_poly.type
_entity_poly.pdbx_seq_one_letter_code
_entity_poly.pdbx_strand_id
1 'polypeptide(L)'
;GSSQVEVYLLDTSIQGAHREIAGRVTITDFNSVPEEDGTRFHRQASKCDSHGTHLAGVVSGRDAGVAKGTSLHSLRVLNCQGKGTVSGTLI
;
A
#
# COMPACT_ATOMS: atom_id res chain seq x y z
N GLY A 1 -19.61 -1.54 -23.25
CA GLY A 1 -18.44 -2.31 -22.79
C GLY A 1 -17.92 -1.67 -21.53
N SER A 2 -17.56 -2.46 -20.51
CA SER A 2 -17.00 -1.92 -19.27
C SER A 2 -15.56 -1.43 -19.51
N SER A 3 -15.25 -0.20 -19.11
CA SER A 3 -13.88 0.29 -19.06
C SER A 3 -13.15 -0.30 -17.85
N GLN A 4 -11.91 -0.73 -18.04
CA GLN A 4 -11.04 -1.15 -16.94
C GLN A 4 -10.68 0.08 -16.10
N VAL A 5 -10.94 0.01 -14.79
CA VAL A 5 -10.58 1.06 -13.82
C VAL A 5 -9.31 0.63 -13.11
N GLU A 6 -8.31 1.51 -13.10
CA GLU A 6 -7.08 1.33 -12.34
C GLU A 6 -7.11 2.22 -11.10
N VAL A 7 -6.82 1.64 -9.94
CA VAL A 7 -6.71 2.39 -8.67
C VAL A 7 -5.26 2.48 -8.28
N TYR A 8 -4.77 3.69 -8.00
CA TYR A 8 -3.44 3.91 -7.45
C TYR A 8 -3.56 4.21 -5.95
N LEU A 9 -2.79 3.48 -5.13
CA LEU A 9 -2.72 3.65 -3.69
C LEU A 9 -1.32 4.13 -3.31
N LEU A 10 -1.23 5.36 -2.86
CA LEU A 10 -0.01 5.97 -2.32
C LEU A 10 -0.05 5.83 -0.80
N ASP A 11 0.66 4.86 -0.25
CA ASP A 11 0.56 4.51 1.18
C ASP A 11 1.86 3.86 1.72
N THR A 12 1.76 3.03 2.75
CA THR A 12 2.83 2.17 3.27
C THR A 12 3.08 0.99 2.32
N SER A 13 3.96 0.06 2.73
CA SER A 13 4.05 -1.24 2.08
C SER A 13 2.70 -1.99 2.12
N ILE A 14 2.56 -3.03 1.30
CA ILE A 14 1.39 -3.91 1.28
C ILE A 14 1.82 -5.38 1.33
N GLN A 15 1.11 -6.19 2.10
CA GLN A 15 1.23 -7.64 2.09
C GLN A 15 0.49 -8.22 0.87
N GLY A 16 1.07 -8.13 -0.32
CA GLY A 16 0.41 -8.52 -1.57
C GLY A 16 -0.07 -9.97 -1.66
N ALA A 17 0.48 -10.87 -0.82
CA ALA A 17 0.04 -12.27 -0.72
C ALA A 17 -1.15 -12.48 0.24
N HIS A 18 -1.67 -11.44 0.90
CA HIS A 18 -2.81 -11.56 1.80
C HIS A 18 -4.07 -11.99 1.02
N ARG A 19 -4.84 -12.94 1.57
CA ARG A 19 -5.95 -13.62 0.85
C ARG A 19 -6.97 -12.67 0.25
N GLU A 20 -7.23 -11.54 0.90
CA GLU A 20 -8.20 -10.52 0.45
C GLU A 20 -7.78 -9.89 -0.88
N ILE A 21 -6.48 -9.71 -1.11
CA ILE A 21 -5.95 -8.84 -2.18
C ILE A 21 -5.00 -9.56 -3.14
N ALA A 22 -4.67 -10.82 -2.87
CA ALA A 22 -3.79 -11.63 -3.70
C ALA A 22 -4.29 -11.70 -5.15
N GLY A 23 -3.41 -11.35 -6.09
CA GLY A 23 -3.68 -11.31 -7.53
C GLY A 23 -4.45 -10.07 -8.02
N ARG A 24 -4.72 -9.08 -7.14
CA ARG A 24 -5.41 -7.82 -7.50
C ARG A 24 -4.58 -6.58 -7.22
N VAL A 25 -3.54 -6.71 -6.42
CA VAL A 25 -2.60 -5.62 -6.11
C VAL A 25 -1.29 -5.86 -6.82
N THR A 26 -0.92 -4.93 -7.69
CA THR A 26 0.41 -4.80 -8.27
C THR A 26 1.22 -3.88 -7.36
N ILE A 27 2.28 -4.40 -6.73
CA ILE A 27 3.23 -3.58 -5.98
C ILE A 27 4.23 -3.02 -7.00
N THR A 28 4.26 -1.70 -7.15
CA THR A 28 5.24 -1.05 -8.04
C THR A 28 6.59 -0.93 -7.33
N ASP A 29 7.65 -0.65 -8.10
CA ASP A 29 8.98 -0.38 -7.57
C ASP A 29 9.10 1.05 -6.99
N PHE A 30 8.05 1.87 -7.04
CA PHE A 30 8.08 3.23 -6.51
C PHE A 30 8.15 3.24 -4.99
N ASN A 31 9.20 3.86 -4.46
CA ASN A 31 9.45 4.00 -3.04
C ASN A 31 10.14 5.34 -2.75
N SER A 32 9.42 6.24 -2.10
CA SER A 32 9.90 7.57 -1.72
C SER A 32 9.40 7.91 -0.32
N VAL A 33 10.19 7.52 0.70
CA VAL A 33 9.80 7.64 2.11
C VAL A 33 10.92 8.29 2.93
N PRO A 34 10.59 9.09 3.95
CA PRO A 34 11.60 9.59 4.89
C PRO A 34 12.11 8.46 5.79
N GLU A 35 13.28 8.67 6.38
CA GLU A 35 13.80 7.80 7.45
C GLU A 35 12.81 7.74 8.63
N GLU A 36 12.81 6.62 9.34
CA GLU A 36 12.04 6.49 10.57
C GLU A 36 12.66 7.32 11.71
N ASP A 37 11.81 7.95 12.53
CA ASP A 37 12.24 8.68 13.70
C ASP A 37 12.66 7.74 14.84
N GLY A 38 13.79 8.04 15.48
CA GLY A 38 14.22 7.43 16.73
C GLY A 38 15.40 6.46 16.58
N THR A 39 16.36 6.56 17.50
CA THR A 39 17.62 5.80 17.48
C THR A 39 17.47 4.29 17.71
N ARG A 40 16.26 3.81 18.00
CA ARG A 40 15.94 2.39 18.27
C ARG A 40 14.68 1.92 17.54
N PHE A 41 14.43 2.43 16.33
CA PHE A 41 13.35 1.87 15.51
C PHE A 41 13.76 0.49 14.98
N HIS A 42 13.22 -0.57 15.57
CA HIS A 42 13.46 -1.95 15.14
C HIS A 42 12.45 -2.39 14.10
N ARG A 43 12.83 -2.27 12.81
CA ARG A 43 12.04 -2.82 11.70
C ARG A 43 11.98 -4.36 11.73
N GLN A 44 12.78 -5.04 12.54
CA GLN A 44 13.00 -6.50 12.43
C GLN A 44 11.72 -7.36 12.49
N ALA A 45 10.66 -6.93 13.17
CA ALA A 45 9.38 -7.65 13.19
C ALA A 45 8.28 -7.03 12.31
N SER A 46 8.35 -5.71 12.05
CA SER A 46 7.31 -5.00 11.30
C SER A 46 7.69 -4.92 9.82
N LYS A 47 6.86 -5.50 8.96
CA LYS A 47 6.96 -5.34 7.50
C LYS A 47 6.42 -3.99 7.01
N CYS A 48 5.91 -3.17 7.92
CA CYS A 48 5.41 -1.83 7.64
C CYS A 48 4.25 -1.85 6.63
N ASP A 49 3.42 -2.90 6.70
CA ASP A 49 2.40 -3.22 5.72
C ASP A 49 0.96 -3.12 6.25
N SER A 50 0.76 -2.78 7.53
CA SER A 50 -0.57 -2.77 8.15
C SER A 50 -1.55 -1.80 7.48
N HIS A 51 -1.16 -0.53 7.29
CA HIS A 51 -2.07 0.52 6.82
C HIS A 51 -2.44 0.31 5.34
N GLY A 52 -1.44 0.14 4.48
CA GLY A 52 -1.64 -0.11 3.05
C GLY A 52 -2.40 -1.40 2.76
N THR A 53 -2.11 -2.49 3.47
CA THR A 53 -2.85 -3.77 3.30
C THR A 53 -4.31 -3.63 3.70
N HIS A 54 -4.59 -2.93 4.79
CA HIS A 54 -5.97 -2.69 5.23
C HIS A 54 -6.74 -1.86 4.20
N LEU A 55 -6.17 -0.75 3.72
CA LEU A 55 -6.81 0.08 2.70
C LEU A 55 -7.01 -0.66 1.37
N ALA A 56 -6.03 -1.45 0.92
CA ALA A 56 -6.21 -2.29 -0.26
C ALA A 56 -7.33 -3.32 -0.07
N GLY A 57 -7.47 -3.90 1.13
CA GLY A 57 -8.58 -4.78 1.48
C GLY A 57 -9.94 -4.08 1.44
N VAL A 58 -10.05 -2.85 1.96
CA VAL A 58 -11.28 -2.05 1.88
C VAL A 58 -11.65 -1.72 0.44
N VAL A 59 -10.66 -1.38 -0.39
CA VAL A 59 -10.90 -1.03 -1.80
C VAL A 59 -11.28 -2.26 -2.62
N SER A 60 -10.41 -3.28 -2.69
CA SER A 60 -10.51 -4.39 -3.66
C SER A 60 -10.49 -5.79 -3.03
N GLY A 61 -10.71 -5.89 -1.71
CA GLY A 61 -10.80 -7.16 -0.98
C GLY A 61 -11.84 -8.13 -1.55
N ARG A 62 -11.55 -9.44 -1.49
CA ARG A 62 -12.46 -10.51 -1.93
C ARG A 62 -13.75 -10.52 -1.14
N ASP A 63 -13.65 -10.41 0.18
CA ASP A 63 -14.78 -10.61 1.06
C ASP A 63 -15.30 -9.26 1.57
N ALA A 64 -14.39 -8.39 2.01
CA ALA A 64 -14.71 -7.12 2.65
C ALA A 64 -14.58 -5.88 1.74
N GLY A 65 -14.12 -6.06 0.49
CA GLY A 65 -13.87 -4.95 -0.43
C GLY A 65 -15.15 -4.32 -1.00
N VAL A 66 -15.10 -3.01 -1.23
CA VAL A 66 -16.16 -2.25 -1.90
C VAL A 66 -16.18 -2.56 -3.41
N ALA A 67 -15.02 -2.55 -4.05
CA ALA A 67 -14.83 -2.76 -5.50
C ALA A 67 -14.04 -4.06 -5.76
N LYS A 68 -14.66 -5.20 -5.46
CA LYS A 68 -14.04 -6.55 -5.44
C LYS A 68 -13.38 -7.01 -6.75
N GLY A 69 -13.58 -6.33 -7.87
CA GLY A 69 -13.03 -6.68 -9.18
C GLY A 69 -11.94 -5.75 -9.69
N THR A 70 -11.56 -4.73 -8.91
CA THR A 70 -10.67 -3.66 -9.36
C THR A 70 -9.20 -3.99 -9.15
N SER A 71 -8.38 -3.72 -10.16
CA SER A 71 -6.92 -3.75 -10.10
C SER A 71 -6.39 -2.54 -9.34
N LEU A 72 -5.41 -2.76 -8.45
CA LEU A 72 -4.79 -1.73 -7.65
C LEU A 72 -3.28 -1.72 -7.86
N HIS A 73 -2.70 -0.53 -8.03
CA HIS A 73 -1.27 -0.28 -8.11
C HIS A 73 -0.79 0.41 -6.84
N SER A 74 0.14 -0.21 -6.12
CA SER A 74 0.66 0.32 -4.86
C SER A 74 1.98 1.08 -5.07
N LEU A 75 2.07 2.28 -4.49
CA LEU A 75 3.26 3.11 -4.43
C LEU A 75 3.58 3.38 -2.96
N ARG A 76 4.82 3.15 -2.54
CA ARG A 76 5.23 3.36 -1.15
C ARG A 76 5.69 4.80 -0.94
N VAL A 77 4.86 5.61 -0.29
CA VAL A 77 5.15 7.01 0.09
C VAL A 77 5.14 7.25 1.60
N LEU A 78 4.71 6.24 2.38
CA LEU A 78 4.72 6.27 3.84
C LEU A 78 5.73 5.24 4.41
N ASN A 79 6.53 5.69 5.38
CA ASN A 79 7.43 4.83 6.14
C ASN A 79 6.67 3.98 7.18
N CYS A 80 7.41 3.23 7.99
CA CYS A 80 6.83 2.32 8.99
C CYS A 80 6.07 3.01 10.13
N GLN A 81 6.22 4.33 10.27
CA GLN A 81 5.52 5.16 11.24
C GLN A 81 4.35 5.92 10.60
N GLY A 82 4.01 5.61 9.34
CA GLY A 82 2.96 6.31 8.59
C GLY A 82 3.34 7.72 8.17
N LYS A 83 4.64 8.03 8.10
CA LYS A 83 5.13 9.36 7.72
C LYS A 83 5.63 9.38 6.29
N GLY A 84 5.27 10.44 5.57
CA GLY A 84 5.73 10.75 4.22
C GLY A 84 6.18 12.20 4.12
N THR A 85 6.61 12.60 2.92
CA THR A 85 6.95 14.00 2.61
C THR A 85 6.12 14.48 1.42
N VAL A 86 5.86 15.80 1.37
CA VAL A 86 5.20 16.42 0.22
C VAL A 86 6.01 16.19 -1.05
N SER A 87 7.33 16.36 -0.98
CA SER A 87 8.23 16.14 -2.11
C SER A 87 8.23 14.69 -2.59
N GLY A 88 8.22 13.70 -1.69
CA GLY A 88 8.20 12.29 -2.05
C GLY A 88 6.89 11.84 -2.70
N THR A 89 5.79 12.53 -2.40
CA THR A 89 4.46 12.27 -3.00
C THR A 89 4.32 12.87 -4.40
N LEU A 90 5.09 13.91 -4.72
CA LEU A 90 4.98 14.67 -5.98
C LEU A 90 5.97 14.22 -7.07
N ILE A 91 6.90 13.31 -6.76
CA ILE A 91 8.01 12.92 -7.65
C ILE A 91 7.66 11.77 -8.59
#